data_AF-X1RYY3-F1
#
_entry.id   AF-X1RYY3-F1
#
_cell.length_a   1.000
_cell.length_b   1.000
_cell.length_c   1.000
_cell.angle_alpha   90.00
_cell.angle_beta   90.00
_cell.angle_gamma   90.00
#
_symmetry.space_group_name_H-M   'P 1'
#
loop_
_entity.id
_entity.type
_entity.pdbx_description
1 polymer ?
#
loop_
_entity_poly.entity_id
_entity_poly.type
_entity_poly.pdbx_seq_one_letter_code
_entity_poly.pdbx_strand_id
1 'polypeptide(L)'
;LMACIQIAKGTSSRKLQEFYYKSHSRYLVWANRFNAVGIEGLKNLPGRGRKPKLSNEDLKAIRQIVLKESPEEYGYNTETWTGPLLIDFIKNEFAVEYKKAAIYVILKKRLGLSYQKGKGFFPESDSQKREEFVNLLKKTSGNRL
;
A
#
# COMPACT_ATOMS: atom_id res chain seq x y z
N LEU A 1 29.36 -6.65 18.39
CA LEU A 1 30.45 -7.65 18.39
C LEU A 1 31.43 -7.44 19.55
N MET A 2 32.05 -6.26 19.69
CA MET A 2 33.03 -5.96 20.75
C MET A 2 32.55 -6.26 22.18
N ALA A 3 31.30 -5.90 22.51
CA ALA A 3 30.69 -6.21 23.81
C ALA A 3 30.56 -7.73 24.07
N CYS A 4 30.22 -8.52 23.05
CA CYS A 4 30.13 -9.98 23.17
C CYS A 4 31.50 -10.62 23.41
N ILE A 5 32.55 -10.12 22.73
CA ILE A 5 33.94 -10.58 22.95
C ILE A 5 34.38 -10.27 24.38
N GLN A 6 34.05 -9.09 24.90
CA GLN A 6 34.42 -8.72 26.27
C GLN A 6 33.67 -9.55 27.32
N ILE A 7 32.40 -9.87 27.08
CA ILE A 7 31.65 -10.82 27.93
C ILE A 7 32.32 -12.21 27.89
N ALA A 8 32.72 -12.70 26.71
CA ALA A 8 33.41 -13.99 26.58
C ALA A 8 34.77 -14.00 27.30
N LYS A 9 35.44 -12.84 27.39
CA LYS A 9 36.68 -12.65 28.17
C LYS A 9 36.45 -12.49 29.69
N GLY A 10 35.21 -12.62 30.18
CA GLY A 10 34.87 -12.54 31.60
C GLY A 10 34.50 -11.14 32.11
N THR A 11 34.39 -10.13 31.24
CA THR A 11 33.94 -8.80 31.65
C THR A 11 32.44 -8.81 31.99
N SER A 12 32.08 -8.26 33.15
CA SER A 12 30.68 -8.17 33.57
C SER A 12 29.88 -7.19 32.69
N SER A 13 28.59 -7.48 32.47
CA SER A 13 27.71 -6.59 31.69
C SER A 13 27.53 -5.21 32.34
N ARG A 14 27.69 -5.11 33.67
CA ARG A 14 27.63 -3.84 34.42
C ARG A 14 28.83 -2.96 34.11
N LYS A 15 30.02 -3.54 34.06
CA LYS A 15 31.23 -2.84 33.63
C LYS A 15 31.13 -2.34 32.18
N LEU A 16 30.48 -3.12 31.31
CA LEU A 16 30.19 -2.66 29.94
C LEU A 16 29.25 -1.46 29.87
N GLN A 17 28.29 -1.35 30.80
CA GLN A 17 27.38 -0.21 30.85
C GLN A 17 28.13 1.10 31.12
N GLU A 18 29.17 1.08 31.96
CA GLU A 18 30.04 2.24 32.23
C GLU A 18 30.84 2.64 30.98
N PHE A 19 31.40 1.67 30.24
CA PHE A 19 32.20 1.95 29.04
C PHE A 19 31.38 2.40 27.82
N TYR A 20 30.21 1.79 27.61
CA TYR A 20 29.45 1.91 26.37
C TYR A 20 28.10 2.61 26.54
N TYR A 21 27.77 3.05 27.76
CA TYR A 21 26.60 3.88 28.08
C TYR A 21 25.26 3.31 27.55
N LYS A 22 25.11 1.98 27.51
CA LYS A 22 23.82 1.30 27.29
C LYS A 22 23.49 0.43 28.51
N SER A 23 22.19 0.21 28.70
CA SER A 23 21.71 -0.68 29.77
C SER A 23 22.39 -2.05 29.69
N HIS A 24 22.89 -2.54 30.84
CA HIS A 24 23.60 -3.81 30.91
C HIS A 24 22.79 -4.99 30.31
N SER A 25 21.46 -4.93 30.42
CA SER A 25 20.52 -5.94 29.90
C SER A 25 20.70 -6.15 28.39
N ARG A 26 21.03 -5.11 27.63
CA ARG A 26 21.24 -5.22 26.18
C ARG A 26 22.44 -6.07 25.82
N TYR A 27 23.52 -6.01 26.59
CA TYR A 27 24.70 -6.83 26.32
C TYR A 27 24.41 -8.31 26.56
N LEU A 28 23.59 -8.65 27.55
CA LEU A 28 23.12 -10.02 27.78
C LEU A 28 22.22 -10.51 26.63
N VAL A 29 21.29 -9.67 26.18
CA VAL A 29 20.45 -9.99 25.00
C VAL A 29 21.31 -10.23 23.76
N TRP A 30 22.31 -9.38 23.51
CA TRP A 30 23.23 -9.55 22.38
C TRP A 30 24.09 -10.80 22.51
N ALA A 31 24.63 -11.10 23.70
CA ALA A 31 25.39 -12.32 23.95
C ALA A 31 24.54 -13.57 23.74
N ASN A 32 23.30 -13.61 24.25
CA ASN A 32 22.38 -14.73 24.04
C ASN A 32 22.03 -14.92 22.57
N ARG A 33 21.74 -13.83 21.85
CA ARG A 33 21.46 -13.89 20.40
C ARG A 33 22.69 -14.35 19.61
N PHE A 34 23.88 -13.90 20.00
CA PHE A 34 25.12 -14.34 19.39
C PHE A 34 25.40 -15.83 19.65
N ASN A 35 25.15 -16.33 20.85
CA ASN A 35 25.33 -17.75 21.18
C ASN A 35 24.34 -18.64 20.42
N ALA A 36 23.13 -18.15 20.14
CA ALA A 36 22.10 -18.93 19.45
C ALA A 36 22.34 -19.04 17.93
N VAL A 37 22.73 -17.95 17.27
CA VAL A 37 22.77 -17.88 15.78
C VAL A 37 24.02 -17.17 15.24
N GLY A 38 25.04 -16.96 16.08
CA GLY A 38 26.30 -16.33 15.70
C GLY A 38 26.16 -14.85 15.35
N ILE A 39 26.94 -14.40 14.38
CA ILE A 39 27.01 -13.00 13.93
C ILE A 39 25.64 -12.50 13.43
N GLU A 40 24.82 -13.37 12.83
CA GLU A 40 23.46 -13.05 12.38
C GLU A 40 22.56 -12.56 13.53
N GLY A 41 22.78 -13.07 14.74
CA GLY A 41 22.05 -12.66 15.95
C GLY A 41 22.31 -11.22 16.38
N LEU A 42 23.38 -10.60 15.88
CA LEU A 42 23.73 -9.21 16.16
C LEU A 42 23.13 -8.24 15.15
N LYS A 43 22.50 -8.73 14.07
CA LYS A 43 21.78 -7.86 13.13
C LYS A 43 20.58 -7.21 13.80
N ASN A 44 20.31 -5.97 13.39
CA ASN A 44 19.09 -5.27 13.77
C ASN A 44 17.90 -6.03 13.22
N LEU A 45 17.03 -6.48 14.12
CA LEU A 45 15.74 -7.02 13.72
C LEU A 45 14.84 -5.84 13.35
N PRO A 46 13.98 -5.99 12.32
CA PRO A 46 12.94 -5.01 12.09
C PRO A 46 12.12 -4.85 13.38
N GLY A 47 11.94 -3.61 13.81
CA GLY A 47 11.09 -3.31 14.94
C GLY A 47 9.66 -3.79 14.66
N ARG A 48 8.89 -4.08 15.72
CA ARG A 48 7.51 -4.55 15.62
C ARG A 48 6.60 -3.61 14.81
N GLY A 49 6.98 -2.34 14.74
CA GLY A 49 6.24 -1.30 14.02
C GLY A 49 4.86 -1.03 14.62
N ARG A 50 4.14 -0.06 14.05
CA ARG A 50 2.73 0.14 14.36
C ARG A 50 1.93 -0.98 13.70
N LYS A 51 1.06 -1.65 14.47
CA LYS A 51 0.12 -2.63 13.91
C LYS A 51 -0.74 -1.95 12.83
N PRO A 52 -0.92 -2.57 11.64
CA PRO A 52 -1.81 -2.03 10.62
C PRO A 52 -3.24 -1.96 11.18
N LYS A 53 -4.01 -0.95 10.74
CA LYS A 53 -5.41 -0.80 11.17
C LYS A 53 -6.34 -1.83 10.52
N LEU A 54 -6.02 -2.23 9.28
CA LEU A 54 -6.72 -3.28 8.53
C LEU A 54 -5.92 -4.58 8.61
N SER A 55 -6.63 -5.69 8.77
CA SER A 55 -6.08 -7.04 8.71
C SER A 55 -5.69 -7.39 7.26
N ASN A 56 -4.96 -8.49 7.08
CA ASN A 56 -4.66 -8.99 5.72
C ASN A 56 -5.92 -9.51 5.02
N GLU A 57 -6.91 -9.96 5.77
CA GLU A 57 -8.20 -10.44 5.25
C GLU A 57 -9.04 -9.26 4.75
N ASP A 58 -9.11 -8.18 5.54
CA ASP A 58 -9.81 -6.95 5.16
C ASP A 58 -9.20 -6.36 3.88
N LEU A 59 -7.86 -6.33 3.79
CA LEU A 59 -7.18 -5.86 2.59
C LEU A 59 -7.51 -6.72 1.37
N LYS A 60 -7.63 -8.05 1.53
CA LYS A 60 -8.05 -8.93 0.43
C LYS A 60 -9.50 -8.67 0.03
N ALA A 61 -10.40 -8.48 0.98
CA ALA A 61 -11.79 -8.16 0.72
C ALA A 61 -11.91 -6.84 -0.05
N ILE A 62 -11.29 -5.77 0.45
CA ILE A 62 -11.24 -4.47 -0.22
C ILE A 62 -10.69 -4.61 -1.65
N ARG A 63 -9.64 -5.42 -1.85
CA ARG A 63 -9.09 -5.64 -3.19
C ARG A 63 -10.11 -6.28 -4.14
N GLN A 64 -10.88 -7.26 -3.67
CA GLN A 64 -11.87 -7.95 -4.50
C GLN A 64 -12.99 -6.99 -4.88
N ILE A 65 -13.53 -6.24 -3.90
CA ILE A 65 -14.60 -5.25 -4.12
C ILE A 65 -14.17 -4.21 -5.15
N VAL A 66 -12.98 -3.62 -4.98
CA VAL A 66 -12.46 -2.60 -5.90
C VAL A 66 -12.26 -3.11 -7.34
N LEU A 67 -12.02 -4.42 -7.51
CA LEU A 67 -11.77 -5.01 -8.82
C LEU A 67 -13.01 -5.60 -9.50
N LYS A 68 -14.04 -5.98 -8.73
CA LYS A 68 -15.18 -6.76 -9.24
C LYS A 68 -16.50 -6.03 -9.15
N GLU A 69 -16.66 -5.14 -8.19
CA GLU A 69 -17.95 -4.56 -7.83
C GLU A 69 -17.96 -3.06 -8.12
N SER A 70 -19.13 -2.54 -8.48
CA SER A 70 -19.32 -1.11 -8.73
C SER A 70 -19.56 -0.37 -7.40
N PRO A 71 -19.07 0.88 -7.22
CA PRO A 71 -19.45 1.68 -6.06
C PRO A 71 -20.97 1.92 -5.96
N GLU A 72 -21.72 1.78 -7.04
CA GLU A 72 -23.19 1.89 -7.06
C GLU A 72 -23.87 0.84 -6.17
N GLU A 73 -23.30 -0.37 -6.08
CA GLU A 73 -23.79 -1.43 -5.19
C GLU A 73 -23.69 -1.05 -3.71
N TYR A 74 -22.83 -0.08 -3.42
CA TYR A 74 -22.56 0.47 -2.08
C TYR A 74 -23.22 1.85 -1.86
N GLY A 75 -24.15 2.24 -2.73
CA GLY A 75 -24.92 3.48 -2.60
C GLY A 75 -24.21 4.74 -3.11
N TYR A 76 -23.12 4.60 -3.86
CA TYR A 76 -22.42 5.74 -4.45
C TYR A 76 -22.86 6.00 -5.89
N ASN A 77 -23.10 7.26 -6.26
CA ASN A 77 -23.54 7.65 -7.61
C ASN A 77 -22.39 7.73 -8.63
N THR A 78 -21.46 6.77 -8.61
CA THR A 78 -20.29 6.75 -9.49
C THR A 78 -19.93 5.33 -9.90
N GLU A 79 -19.65 5.13 -11.19
CA GLU A 79 -19.25 3.82 -11.74
C GLU A 79 -17.82 3.39 -11.35
N THR A 80 -16.98 4.31 -10.85
CA THR A 80 -15.55 4.03 -10.61
C THR A 80 -15.10 4.34 -9.19
N TRP A 81 -14.30 3.44 -8.63
CA TRP A 81 -13.68 3.63 -7.32
C TRP A 81 -12.65 4.76 -7.36
N THR A 82 -12.93 5.85 -6.64
CA THR A 82 -11.96 6.94 -6.43
C THR A 82 -11.33 6.86 -5.03
N GLY A 83 -10.14 7.44 -4.87
CA GLY A 83 -9.44 7.45 -3.59
C GLY A 83 -10.26 8.03 -2.42
N PRO A 84 -10.93 9.18 -2.58
CA PRO A 84 -11.84 9.71 -1.56
C PRO A 84 -13.02 8.78 -1.26
N LEU A 85 -13.63 8.18 -2.30
CA LEU A 85 -14.74 7.24 -2.14
C LEU A 85 -14.34 6.02 -1.31
N LEU A 86 -13.13 5.50 -1.57
CA LEU A 86 -12.58 4.38 -0.82
C LEU A 86 -12.32 4.69 0.65
N ILE A 87 -12.02 5.95 1.00
CA ILE A 87 -11.86 6.33 2.41
C ILE A 87 -13.21 6.24 3.12
N ASP A 88 -14.26 6.75 2.48
CA ASP A 88 -15.61 6.72 3.03
C ASP A 88 -16.13 5.28 3.16
N PHE A 89 -15.96 4.49 2.10
CA PHE A 89 -16.30 3.07 2.08
C PHE A 89 -15.59 2.29 3.21
N ILE A 90 -14.27 2.44 3.35
CA ILE A 90 -13.51 1.76 4.41
C ILE A 90 -13.93 2.23 5.80
N LYS A 91 -14.30 3.51 5.94
CA LYS A 91 -14.80 4.05 7.21
C LYS A 91 -16.14 3.43 7.58
N ASN A 92 -17.04 3.25 6.62
CA ASN A 92 -18.38 2.70 6.85
C ASN A 92 -18.34 1.19 7.11
N GLU A 93 -17.63 0.42 6.27
CA GLU A 93 -17.62 -1.05 6.37
C GLU A 93 -16.66 -1.60 7.45
N PHE A 94 -15.50 -0.96 7.63
CA PHE A 94 -14.45 -1.49 8.50
C PHE A 94 -14.23 -0.64 9.77
N ALA A 95 -14.99 0.45 9.97
CA ALA A 95 -14.82 1.40 11.07
C ALA A 95 -13.37 1.97 11.18
N VAL A 96 -12.65 2.02 10.06
CA VAL A 96 -11.26 2.48 10.00
C VAL A 96 -11.15 3.76 9.19
N GLU A 97 -10.71 4.84 9.86
CA GLU A 97 -10.49 6.11 9.19
C GLU A 97 -9.05 6.27 8.68
N TYR A 98 -8.92 6.65 7.40
CA TYR A 98 -7.66 6.95 6.74
C TYR A 98 -7.62 8.38 6.20
N LYS A 99 -6.42 8.97 6.22
CA LYS A 99 -6.14 10.23 5.54
C LYS A 99 -5.97 9.99 4.03
N LYS A 100 -6.24 11.02 3.22
CA LYS A 100 -6.04 10.99 1.75
C LYS A 100 -4.66 10.50 1.31
N ALA A 101 -3.58 10.91 1.97
CA ALA A 101 -2.25 10.40 1.63
C ALA A 101 -2.08 8.90 1.95
N ALA A 102 -2.72 8.42 3.03
CA ALA A 102 -2.60 7.04 3.48
C ALA A 102 -3.32 6.06 2.55
N ILE A 103 -4.49 6.41 2.01
CA ILE A 103 -5.23 5.51 1.11
C ILE A 103 -4.43 5.17 -0.15
N TYR A 104 -3.74 6.15 -0.76
CA TYR A 104 -2.92 5.90 -1.95
C TYR A 104 -1.69 5.02 -1.65
N VAL A 105 -1.13 5.13 -0.43
CA VAL A 105 -0.06 4.23 0.02
C VAL A 105 -0.60 2.80 0.19
N ILE A 106 -1.81 2.64 0.73
CA ILE A 106 -2.45 1.33 0.89
C ILE A 106 -2.74 0.72 -0.48
N LEU A 107 -3.40 1.46 -1.38
CA LEU A 107 -3.72 1.01 -2.73
C LEU A 107 -2.46 0.56 -3.48
N LYS A 108 -1.39 1.37 -3.46
CA LYS A 108 -0.15 1.05 -4.18
C LYS A 108 0.67 -0.04 -3.50
N LYS A 109 0.97 0.10 -2.20
CA LYS A 109 1.95 -0.77 -1.51
C LYS A 109 1.35 -2.04 -0.90
N ARG A 110 0.09 -2.00 -0.48
CA ARG A 110 -0.57 -3.15 0.19
C ARG A 110 -1.42 -3.95 -0.79
N LEU A 111 -2.20 -3.24 -1.61
CA LEU A 111 -3.15 -3.85 -2.55
C LEU A 111 -2.53 -4.05 -3.94
N GLY A 112 -1.37 -3.45 -4.23
CA GLY A 112 -0.69 -3.59 -5.51
C GLY A 112 -1.50 -3.04 -6.70
N LEU A 113 -2.41 -2.10 -6.44
CA LEU A 113 -3.24 -1.46 -7.45
C LEU A 113 -2.50 -0.24 -8.03
N SER A 114 -2.65 -0.04 -9.32
CA SER A 114 -2.15 1.14 -10.04
C SER A 114 -3.29 2.08 -10.37
N TYR A 115 -3.00 3.38 -10.36
CA TYR A 115 -3.97 4.38 -10.80
C TYR A 115 -4.18 4.25 -12.31
N GLN A 116 -5.43 4.10 -12.72
CA GLN A 116 -5.83 4.14 -14.13
C GLN A 116 -6.72 5.36 -14.33
N LYS A 117 -6.39 6.17 -15.33
CA LYS A 117 -7.27 7.26 -15.74
C LYS A 117 -8.42 6.63 -16.53
N GLY A 118 -9.66 6.95 -16.17
CA GLY A 118 -10.82 6.60 -16.99
C GLY A 118 -10.56 7.06 -18.43
N LYS A 119 -10.55 6.12 -19.37
CA LYS A 119 -10.52 6.47 -20.79
C LYS A 119 -11.90 7.01 -21.11
N GLY A 120 -11.99 8.30 -21.44
CA GLY A 120 -13.21 8.84 -21.99
C GLY A 120 -13.55 8.06 -23.26
N PHE A 121 -14.65 7.32 -23.22
CA PHE A 121 -15.21 6.74 -24.43
C PHE A 121 -15.88 7.89 -25.18
N PHE A 122 -15.22 8.43 -26.21
CA PHE A 122 -15.87 9.36 -27.12
C PHE A 122 -16.72 8.54 -28.09
N PRO A 123 -18.06 8.68 -28.11
CA PRO A 123 -18.92 7.94 -29.05
C PRO A 123 -18.53 8.17 -30.53
N GLU A 124 -17.85 9.29 -30.80
CA GLU A 124 -17.31 9.69 -32.11
C GLU A 124 -16.07 8.89 -32.58
N SER A 125 -15.48 8.06 -31.70
CA SER A 125 -14.31 7.23 -32.03
C SER A 125 -14.66 5.89 -32.68
N ASP A 126 -15.95 5.61 -32.87
CA ASP A 126 -16.42 4.48 -33.65
C ASP A 126 -16.10 4.70 -35.15
N SER A 127 -15.09 3.99 -35.64
CA SER A 127 -14.58 4.13 -37.01
C SER A 127 -15.68 4.01 -38.07
N GLN A 128 -16.70 3.17 -37.84
CA GLN A 128 -17.81 2.93 -38.75
C GLN A 128 -18.74 4.16 -38.83
N LYS A 129 -19.12 4.73 -37.67
CA LYS A 129 -19.95 5.94 -37.62
C LYS A 129 -19.25 7.16 -38.20
N ARG A 130 -17.93 7.22 -38.09
CA ARG A 130 -17.10 8.29 -38.68
C ARG A 130 -17.04 8.18 -40.21
N GLU A 131 -16.89 6.97 -40.75
CA GLU A 131 -16.96 6.73 -42.20
C GLU A 131 -18.35 7.04 -42.76
N GLU A 132 -19.41 6.60 -42.09
CA GLU A 132 -20.78 6.93 -42.45
C GLU A 132 -21.03 8.44 -42.45
N PHE A 133 -20.58 9.16 -41.42
CA PHE A 133 -20.68 10.62 -41.32
C PHE A 133 -19.90 11.34 -42.43
N VAL A 134 -18.67 10.90 -42.72
CA VAL A 134 -17.84 11.46 -43.80
C VAL A 134 -18.48 11.19 -45.17
N ASN A 135 -19.05 10.01 -45.38
CA ASN A 135 -19.78 9.68 -46.60
C ASN A 135 -21.09 10.47 -46.73
N LEU A 136 -21.77 10.76 -45.62
CA LEU A 136 -22.96 11.61 -45.59
C LEU A 136 -22.62 13.05 -45.98
N LEU A 137 -21.52 13.61 -45.44
CA LEU A 137 -21.04 14.96 -45.79
C LEU A 137 -20.63 15.07 -47.26
N LYS A 138 -19.99 14.04 -47.83
CA LYS A 138 -19.66 13.99 -49.27
C LYS A 138 -20.88 13.97 -50.18
N LYS A 139 -22.00 13.40 -49.73
CA LYS A 139 -23.26 13.35 -50.49
C LYS A 139 -24.03 14.68 -50.46
N THR A 140 -23.81 15.54 -49.47
CA THR A 140 -24.55 16.80 -49.30
C THR A 140 -23.85 18.02 -49.93
N SER A 141 -22.56 17.92 -50.29
CA SER A 141 -21.81 19.07 -50.85
C SER A 141 -22.19 19.46 -52.28
N GLY A 142 -23.18 18.81 -52.89
CA GLY A 142 -23.59 19.00 -54.28
C GLY A 142 -24.89 19.76 -54.52
N ASN A 143 -25.58 20.27 -53.49
CA ASN A 143 -26.82 21.03 -53.70
C ASN A 143 -26.77 22.36 -52.94
N ARG A 144 -26.21 23.39 -53.60
CA ARG A 144 -26.43 24.80 -53.24
C ARG A 144 -27.23 25.43 -54.37
N LEU A 145 -28.42 25.92 -54.03
CA LEU A 145 -29.22 26.85 -54.83
C LEU A 145 -28.44 28.14 -55.11
#